data_AF-A0A9E7SUE7-F1
#
_entry.id   AF-A0A9E7SUE7-F1
#
_cell.length_a   1.000
_cell.length_b   1.000
_cell.length_c   1.000
_cell.angle_alpha   90.00
_cell.angle_beta   90.00
_cell.angle_gamma   90.00
#
_symmetry.space_group_name_H-M   'P 1'
#
loop_
_entity.id
_entity.type
_entity.pdbx_description
1 polymer ?
#
loop_
_entity_poly.entity_id
_entity_poly.type
_entity_poly.pdbx_seq_one_letter_code
_entity_poly.pdbx_strand_id
1 'polypeptide(L)'
;MSQTALGHRHQRTLETITRLYEDGETDAYGGGVAAATITEAMEFHEGTTRRYVSALADVGDLEQVRGMGPRGVRPSYVPTEADR
;
A
#
# COMPACT_ATOMS: atom_id res chain seq x y z
N MET A 1 -19.68 4.32 16.13
CA MET A 1 -19.16 4.10 14.76
C MET A 1 -18.70 2.66 14.69
N SER A 2 -19.38 1.84 13.88
CA SER A 2 -19.33 0.37 13.96
C SER A 2 -17.97 -0.21 13.58
N GLN A 3 -17.47 -1.12 14.43
CA GLN A 3 -16.20 -1.84 14.34
C GLN A 3 -16.01 -2.60 13.01
N THR A 4 -17.11 -2.92 12.31
CA THR A 4 -17.17 -3.63 11.02
C THR A 4 -16.69 -2.82 9.81
N ALA A 5 -16.97 -1.52 9.74
CA ALA A 5 -16.62 -0.71 8.55
C ALA A 5 -15.10 -0.47 8.44
N LEU A 6 -14.42 -0.39 9.58
CA LEU A 6 -12.96 -0.21 9.64
C LEU A 6 -12.23 -1.49 9.23
N GLY A 7 -12.71 -2.66 9.68
CA GLY A 7 -12.18 -3.96 9.29
C GLY A 7 -12.31 -4.24 7.78
N HIS A 8 -13.47 -3.94 7.19
CA HIS A 8 -13.66 -4.09 5.74
C HIS A 8 -12.73 -3.17 4.93
N ARG A 9 -12.49 -1.94 5.38
CA ARG A 9 -11.57 -1.02 4.71
C ARG A 9 -10.13 -1.53 4.79
N HIS A 10 -9.73 -2.01 5.95
CA HIS A 10 -8.40 -2.56 6.21
C HIS A 10 -8.11 -3.73 5.27
N GLN A 11 -8.99 -4.73 5.28
CA GLN A 11 -8.86 -5.91 4.43
C GLN A 11 -8.84 -5.53 2.93
N ARG A 12 -9.75 -4.66 2.49
CA ARG A 12 -9.78 -4.20 1.08
C ARG A 12 -8.49 -3.50 0.67
N THR A 13 -7.87 -2.70 1.54
CA THR A 13 -6.61 -2.04 1.24
C THR A 13 -5.48 -3.07 1.09
N LEU A 14 -5.39 -4.05 1.98
CA LEU A 14 -4.41 -5.13 1.85
C LEU A 14 -4.61 -5.93 0.56
N GLU A 15 -5.83 -6.39 0.27
CA GLU A 15 -6.16 -7.09 -0.97
C GLU A 15 -5.79 -6.28 -2.22
N THR A 16 -6.02 -4.97 -2.19
CA THR A 16 -5.67 -4.09 -3.32
C THR A 16 -4.16 -4.02 -3.52
N ILE A 17 -3.39 -3.86 -2.43
CA ILE A 17 -1.93 -3.76 -2.50
C ILE A 17 -1.32 -5.10 -2.91
N THR A 18 -1.81 -6.22 -2.37
CA THR A 18 -1.38 -7.56 -2.76
C THR A 18 -1.60 -7.80 -4.23
N ARG A 19 -2.80 -7.51 -4.74
CA ARG A 19 -3.09 -7.65 -6.18
C ARG A 19 -2.17 -6.79 -7.05
N LEU A 20 -1.97 -5.52 -6.71
CA LEU A 20 -1.08 -4.63 -7.46
C LEU A 20 0.37 -5.14 -7.44
N TYR A 21 0.80 -5.69 -6.31
CA TYR A 21 2.13 -6.28 -6.17
C TYR A 21 2.28 -7.53 -7.05
N GLU A 22 1.32 -8.46 -6.99
CA GLU A 22 1.27 -9.69 -7.80
C GLU A 22 1.16 -9.41 -9.31
N ASP A 23 0.41 -8.38 -9.69
CA ASP A 23 0.28 -7.91 -11.08
C ASP A 23 1.56 -7.21 -11.58
N GLY A 24 2.56 -7.00 -10.70
CA GLY A 24 3.83 -6.35 -11.03
C GLY A 24 3.75 -4.83 -11.15
N GLU A 25 2.67 -4.20 -10.68
CA GLU A 25 2.45 -2.74 -10.63
C GLU A 25 3.29 -2.08 -9.50
N THR A 26 4.59 -2.38 -9.52
CA THR A 26 5.56 -2.00 -8.50
C THR A 26 6.55 -0.96 -9.03
N ASP A 27 7.23 -0.27 -8.13
CA ASP A 27 8.27 0.68 -8.50
C ASP A 27 9.55 -0.02 -8.97
N ALA A 28 10.32 0.66 -9.83
CA ALA A 28 11.48 0.09 -10.52
C ALA A 28 12.72 -0.22 -9.65
N TYR A 29 12.76 0.19 -8.38
CA TYR A 29 13.99 0.14 -7.56
C TYR A 29 13.81 -0.63 -6.25
N GLY A 30 12.61 -0.65 -5.68
CA GLY A 30 12.28 -1.33 -4.43
C GLY A 30 11.33 -2.51 -4.60
N GLY A 31 10.72 -2.67 -5.78
CA GLY A 31 9.73 -3.73 -6.03
C GLY A 31 8.45 -3.59 -5.21
N GLY A 32 8.21 -2.46 -4.54
CA GLY A 32 6.99 -2.23 -3.76
C GLY A 32 5.96 -1.41 -4.54
N VAL A 33 4.71 -1.40 -4.06
CA VAL A 33 3.64 -0.59 -4.65
C VAL A 33 3.71 0.83 -4.09
N ALA A 34 3.76 1.83 -4.97
CA ALA A 34 3.81 3.24 -4.56
C ALA A 34 2.45 3.71 -4.04
N ALA A 35 2.45 4.62 -3.05
CA ALA A 35 1.21 5.20 -2.50
C ALA A 35 0.30 5.82 -3.56
N ALA A 36 0.85 6.42 -4.61
CA ALA A 36 0.09 7.00 -5.72
C ALA A 36 -0.70 5.93 -6.50
N THR A 37 -0.07 4.80 -6.83
CA THR A 37 -0.73 3.65 -7.47
C THR A 37 -1.87 3.11 -6.61
N ILE A 38 -1.65 3.02 -5.29
CA ILE A 38 -2.69 2.60 -4.33
C ILE A 38 -3.84 3.62 -4.31
N THR A 39 -3.54 4.91 -4.32
CA THR A 39 -4.53 6.00 -4.37
C THR A 39 -5.40 5.90 -5.61
N GLU A 40 -4.81 5.69 -6.78
CA GLU A 40 -5.53 5.51 -8.04
C GLU A 40 -6.44 4.27 -8.00
N ALA A 41 -5.94 3.14 -7.50
CA ALA A 41 -6.71 1.90 -7.41
C ALA A 41 -7.86 1.94 -6.39
N MET A 42 -7.73 2.75 -5.34
CA MET A 42 -8.71 2.84 -4.25
C MET A 42 -9.67 4.04 -4.37
N GLU A 43 -9.47 4.93 -5.34
CA GLU A 43 -10.24 6.17 -5.51
C GLU A 43 -10.30 7.02 -4.23
N PHE A 44 -9.21 7.04 -3.46
CA PHE A 44 -9.10 7.81 -2.22
C PHE A 44 -8.35 9.12 -2.43
N HIS A 45 -8.49 10.04 -1.49
CA HIS A 45 -7.62 11.22 -1.45
C HIS A 45 -6.19 10.81 -1.06
N GLU A 46 -5.18 11.28 -1.80
CA GLU A 46 -3.77 10.89 -1.65
C GLU A 46 -3.26 10.98 -0.21
N GLY A 47 -3.56 12.08 0.49
CA GLY A 47 -3.14 12.27 1.88
C GLY A 47 -3.76 11.26 2.84
N THR A 48 -4.99 10.80 2.56
CA THR A 48 -5.65 9.75 3.36
C THR A 48 -5.03 8.40 3.07
N THR A 49 -4.77 8.06 1.81
CA THR A 49 -4.11 6.80 1.44
C THR A 49 -2.75 6.71 2.12
N ARG A 50 -1.90 7.74 1.98
CA ARG A 50 -0.54 7.74 2.54
C ARG A 50 -0.53 7.54 4.05
N ARG A 51 -1.39 8.26 4.78
CA ARG A 51 -1.52 8.09 6.23
C ARG A 51 -1.97 6.67 6.60
N TYR A 52 -2.90 6.11 5.81
CA TYR A 52 -3.46 4.80 6.09
C TYR A 52 -2.47 3.66 5.82
N VAL A 53 -1.80 3.65 4.65
CA VAL A 53 -0.82 2.61 4.31
C VAL A 53 0.43 2.67 5.18
N SER A 54 0.82 3.88 5.63
CA SER A 54 1.87 4.01 6.65
C SER A 54 1.46 3.36 7.96
N ALA A 55 0.22 3.56 8.41
CA ALA A 55 -0.26 2.95 9.64
C ALA A 55 -0.34 1.41 9.53
N LEU A 56 -0.69 0.87 8.34
CA LEU A 56 -0.65 -0.57 8.07
C LEU A 56 0.79 -1.11 8.13
N ALA A 57 1.76 -0.34 7.65
CA ALA A 57 3.16 -0.71 7.77
C ALA A 57 3.65 -0.68 9.22
N ASP A 58 3.24 0.34 10.00
CA ASP A 58 3.61 0.48 11.40
C ASP A 58 3.12 -0.68 12.28
N VAL A 59 1.99 -1.33 11.92
CA VAL A 59 1.45 -2.49 12.62
C VAL A 59 1.93 -3.84 12.05
N GLY A 60 2.71 -3.83 10.97
CA GLY A 60 3.33 -5.01 10.38
C GLY A 60 2.50 -5.75 9.33
N ASP A 61 1.36 -5.20 8.89
CA ASP A 61 0.57 -5.78 7.80
C ASP A 61 1.17 -5.48 6.41
N LEU A 62 2.00 -4.43 6.34
CA LEU A 62 2.80 -4.08 5.18
C LEU A 62 4.26 -3.86 5.60
N GLU A 63 5.19 -4.10 4.68
CA GLU A 63 6.56 -3.63 4.81
C GLU A 63 6.72 -2.35 4.00
N GLN A 64 7.30 -1.31 4.62
CA GLN A 64 7.66 -0.09 3.92
C GLN A 64 9.10 -0.20 3.39
N VAL A 65 9.24 -0.21 2.07
CA VAL A 65 10.53 -0.23 1.36
C VAL A 65 10.84 1.12 0.74
N ARG A 66 12.12 1.31 0.37
CA ARG A 66 12.55 2.48 -0.41
C ARG A 66 12.23 2.25 -1.88
N GLY A 67 11.25 2.96 -2.39
CA GLY A 67 10.90 2.98 -3.80
C GLY A 67 11.44 4.18 -4.56
N MET A 68 11.38 4.11 -5.89
CA MET A 68 11.76 5.20 -6.80
C MET A 68 10.55 5.76 -7.53
N GLY A 69 10.50 7.07 -7.68
CA GLY A 69 9.52 7.77 -8.50
C GLY A 69 10.10 8.84 -9.40
N PRO A 70 9.26 9.47 -10.24
CA PRO A 70 9.68 10.54 -11.15
C PRO A 70 10.33 11.74 -10.43
N ARG A 71 10.04 11.92 -9.13
CA ARG A 71 10.56 13.01 -8.29
C ARG A 71 11.64 12.56 -7.29
N GLY A 72 12.17 11.34 -7.44
CA GLY A 72 13.19 10.78 -6.56
C GLY A 72 12.68 9.68 -5.63
N VAL A 73 13.42 9.44 -4.54
CA VAL A 73 13.14 8.36 -3.58
C VAL A 73 11.83 8.65 -2.84
N ARG A 74 10.99 7.63 -2.72
CA ARG A 74 9.69 7.70 -2.04
C ARG A 74 9.37 6.38 -1.33
N PRO A 75 8.47 6.39 -0.34
CA PRO A 75 7.93 5.16 0.23
C PRO A 75 7.26 4.28 -0.83
N SER A 76 7.45 2.97 -0.72
CA SER A 76 6.66 1.96 -1.43
C SER A 76 6.38 0.80 -0.47
N TYR A 77 5.34 0.02 -0.76
CA TYR A 77 4.77 -0.91 0.21
C TYR A 77 4.67 -2.32 -0.36
N VAL A 78 5.08 -3.31 0.43
CA VAL A 78 5.05 -4.73 0.09
C VAL A 78 4.12 -5.44 1.09
N PRO A 79 3.24 -6.35 0.67
CA PRO A 79 2.47 -7.17 1.61
C PRO A 79 3.39 -8.11 2.40
N THR A 80 3.24 -8.20 3.72
CA THR A 80 4.10 -9.06 4.56
C THR A 80 3.75 -10.55 4.46
N GLU A 81 2.57 -10.89 3.97
CA GLU A 81 2.13 -12.28 3.77
C GLU A 81 2.42 -12.84 2.37
N ALA A 82 2.96 -12.05 1.44
CA ALA A 82 3.18 -12.45 0.05
C ALA A 82 4.31 -13.49 -0.17
N ASP A 83 5.04 -13.87 0.89
CA ASP A 83 6.14 -14.85 0.86
C ASP A 83 5.75 -16.25 1.44
N ARG A 84 4.47 -16.55 1.66
CA ARG A 84 4.01 -17.85 2.21
C ARG A 84 3.23 -18.72 1.23
#